data_AF-A0AA38KMI9-F1
#
_entry.id   AF-A0AA38KMI9-F1
#
_cell.length_a   1.000
_cell.length_b   1.000
_cell.length_c   1.000
_cell.angle_alpha   90.00
_cell.angle_beta   90.00
_cell.angle_gamma   90.00
#
_symmetry.space_group_name_H-M   'P 1'
#
loop_
_entity.id
_entity.type
_entity.pdbx_description
1 polymer ?
#
loop_
_entity_poly.entity_id
_entity_poly.type
_entity_poly.pdbx_seq_one_letter_code
_entity_poly.pdbx_strand_id
1 'polypeptide(L)'
;MFVLGIVSRDGIHQTAARSWWPRPGAWRSCGLNCGYWSRDAESWFQNRLNLIRAPGQSSALMTIPEWHSRLKFHKAHTLSKKNEELALEYIKQKCGLSI
;
A
#
# COMPACT_ATOMS: atom_id res chain seq x y z
N MET A 1 -1.56 -0.95 17.18
CA MET A 1 -0.18 -1.25 16.73
C MET A 1 0.08 -2.70 17.14
N PHE A 2 -0.02 -3.67 16.24
CA PHE A 2 0.13 -5.09 16.59
C PHE A 2 1.17 -5.74 15.66
N VAL A 3 2.40 -5.78 16.16
CA VAL A 3 3.47 -6.65 15.66
C VAL A 3 3.43 -7.90 16.51
N LEU A 4 3.13 -9.06 15.91
CA LEU A 4 3.20 -10.35 16.58
C LEU A 4 4.05 -11.28 15.74
N GLY A 5 5.24 -11.61 16.26
CA GLY A 5 6.20 -12.54 15.68
C GLY A 5 7.64 -12.02 15.70
N ILE A 6 8.30 -12.05 16.86
CA ILE A 6 9.77 -12.00 16.97
C ILE A 6 10.27 -13.39 17.34
N VAL A 7 11.04 -14.03 16.45
CA VAL A 7 12.06 -15.05 16.78
C VAL A 7 13.17 -15.00 15.73
N SER A 8 14.39 -14.69 16.17
CA SER A 8 15.58 -15.54 15.96
C SER A 8 16.73 -14.96 16.77
N ARG A 9 17.38 -15.78 17.62
CA ARG A 9 18.55 -15.36 18.42
C ARG A 9 19.89 -15.58 17.72
N ASP A 10 19.88 -16.23 16.56
CA ASP A 10 21.09 -16.59 15.83
C ASP A 10 20.98 -16.02 14.41
N GLY A 11 21.94 -15.18 14.02
CA GLY A 11 21.96 -14.35 12.79
C GLY A 11 22.02 -15.12 11.46
N ILE A 12 21.46 -16.32 11.40
CA ILE A 12 21.47 -17.23 10.26
C ILE A 12 20.11 -17.25 9.54
N HIS A 13 19.01 -16.86 10.20
CA HIS A 13 17.66 -16.92 9.62
C HIS A 13 17.09 -15.53 9.29
N GLN A 14 16.81 -15.29 8.01
CA GLN A 14 16.01 -14.14 7.58
C GLN A 14 14.55 -14.36 8.03
N THR A 15 14.13 -13.68 9.09
CA THR A 15 12.73 -13.70 9.54
C THR A 15 11.86 -12.91 8.56
N ALA A 16 11.08 -13.61 7.73
CA ALA A 16 10.16 -12.98 6.80
C ALA A 16 8.84 -12.62 7.51
N ALA A 17 8.67 -11.33 7.85
CA ALA A 17 7.41 -10.85 8.43
C ALA A 17 6.26 -11.00 7.43
N ARG A 18 5.17 -11.64 7.86
CA ARG A 18 3.94 -11.81 7.09
C ARG A 18 2.85 -10.87 7.59
N SER A 19 2.01 -10.37 6.69
CA SER A 19 0.89 -9.48 7.01
C SER A 19 -0.30 -9.71 6.08
N TRP A 20 -1.50 -9.40 6.57
CA TRP A 20 -2.73 -9.41 5.75
C TRP A 20 -2.86 -8.21 4.82
N TRP A 21 -2.18 -7.11 5.16
CA TRP A 21 -2.15 -5.87 4.41
C TRP A 21 -0.73 -5.51 3.97
N PRO A 22 -0.55 -4.84 2.82
CA PRO A 22 0.76 -4.44 2.36
C PRO A 22 1.36 -3.38 3.28
N ARG A 23 2.69 -3.38 3.40
CA ARG A 23 3.39 -2.31 4.11
C ARG A 23 3.28 -1.00 3.31
N PRO A 24 3.35 0.17 3.97
CA PRO A 24 3.26 1.46 3.30
C PRO A 24 4.27 1.66 2.15
N GLY A 25 5.46 1.05 2.24
CA GLY A 25 6.45 1.09 1.15
C GLY A 25 5.98 0.35 -0.11
N ALA A 26 5.44 -0.86 0.05
CA ALA A 26 4.93 -1.65 -1.06
C ALA A 26 3.71 -0.97 -1.71
N TRP A 27 2.81 -0.40 -0.91
CA TRP A 27 1.66 0.36 -1.42
C TRP A 27 2.09 1.64 -2.15
N ARG A 28 3.00 2.44 -1.59
CA ARG A 28 3.48 3.68 -2.24
C ARG A 28 4.14 3.43 -3.60
N SER A 29 4.82 2.29 -3.74
CA SER A 29 5.45 1.89 -5.00
C SER A 29 4.48 1.36 -6.06
N CYS A 30 3.24 1.06 -5.68
CA CYS A 30 2.28 0.45 -6.57
C CYS A 30 1.52 1.49 -7.41
N GLY A 31 1.07 1.07 -8.59
CA GLY A 31 0.27 1.90 -9.51
C GLY A 31 -1.09 2.36 -8.99
N LEU A 32 -1.63 1.74 -7.93
CA LEU A 32 -2.89 2.17 -7.32
C LEU A 32 -2.73 3.43 -6.47
N ASN A 33 -1.50 3.77 -6.09
CA ASN A 33 -1.23 5.00 -5.35
C ASN A 33 -1.10 6.20 -6.32
N CYS A 34 -2.25 6.77 -6.70
CA CYS A 34 -2.35 7.94 -7.57
C CYS A 34 -2.58 9.27 -6.81
N GLY A 35 -2.29 9.30 -5.51
CA GLY A 35 -2.46 10.48 -4.66
C GLY A 35 -3.88 10.68 -4.12
N TYR A 36 -4.83 9.82 -4.49
CA TYR A 36 -6.18 9.75 -3.93
C TYR A 36 -6.68 8.31 -3.92
N TRP A 37 -7.80 8.07 -3.23
CA TRP A 37 -8.45 6.76 -3.22
C TRP A 37 -9.28 6.56 -4.49
N SER A 38 -8.66 5.92 -5.49
CA SER A 38 -9.31 5.66 -6.77
C SER A 38 -10.29 4.49 -6.70
N ARG A 39 -11.17 4.38 -7.71
CA ARG A 39 -12.08 3.24 -7.85
C ARG A 39 -11.33 1.90 -7.95
N ASP A 40 -10.16 1.90 -8.57
CA ASP A 40 -9.31 0.71 -8.68
C ASP A 40 -8.69 0.35 -7.33
N ALA A 41 -8.30 1.33 -6.52
CA ALA A 41 -7.83 1.11 -5.16
C ALA A 41 -8.93 0.49 -4.28
N GLU A 42 -10.17 0.97 -4.39
CA GLU A 42 -11.33 0.40 -3.70
C GLU A 42 -11.60 -1.04 -4.15
N SER A 43 -11.65 -1.27 -5.47
CA SER A 43 -11.87 -2.61 -6.04
C SER A 43 -10.80 -3.60 -5.54
N TRP A 44 -9.54 -3.20 -5.56
CA TRP A 44 -8.45 -4.00 -5.02
C TRP A 44 -8.62 -4.30 -3.53
N PHE A 45 -9.00 -3.30 -2.73
CA PHE A 45 -9.21 -3.43 -1.29
C PHE A 45 -10.32 -4.44 -0.98
N GLN A 46 -11.47 -4.30 -1.64
CA GLN A 46 -12.61 -5.21 -1.45
C GLN A 46 -12.25 -6.64 -1.86
N ASN A 47 -11.59 -6.82 -3.00
CA ASN A 47 -11.12 -8.13 -3.45
C ASN A 47 -10.18 -8.77 -2.41
N ARG A 48 -9.25 -7.98 -1.84
CA ARG A 48 -8.35 -8.47 -0.79
C ARG A 48 -9.09 -8.80 0.50
N LEU A 49 -10.05 -7.97 0.90
CA LEU A 49 -10.88 -8.21 2.08
C LEU A 49 -11.66 -9.53 1.95
N ASN A 50 -12.19 -9.82 0.77
CA ASN A 50 -12.85 -11.09 0.48
C ASN A 50 -11.88 -12.28 0.60
N LEU A 51 -10.65 -12.15 0.10
CA LEU A 51 -9.62 -13.19 0.24
C LEU A 51 -9.22 -13.43 1.71
N ILE A 52 -9.16 -12.38 2.53
CA ILE A 52 -8.87 -12.51 3.97
C ILE A 52 -10.01 -13.23 4.71
N ARG A 53 -11.25 -12.99 4.27
CA ARG A 53 -12.46 -13.58 4.88
C ARG A 53 -12.76 -14.99 4.38
N ALA A 54 -12.24 -15.39 3.22
CA ALA A 54 -12.46 -16.72 2.67
C ALA A 54 -11.85 -17.80 3.58
N PRO A 55 -12.50 -18.97 3.73
CA PRO A 55 -11.96 -20.09 4.49
C PRO A 55 -10.65 -20.57 3.86
N GLY A 56 -9.58 -20.65 4.64
CA GLY A 56 -8.21 -20.92 4.16
C GLY A 56 -7.23 -19.76 4.42
N GLN A 57 -7.07 -19.40 5.71
CA GLN A 57 -6.33 -18.22 6.20
C GLN A 57 -4.87 -18.12 5.75
N SER A 58 -4.23 -19.24 5.40
CA SER A 58 -2.81 -19.27 5.01
C SER A 58 -2.52 -18.52 3.72
N SER A 59 -3.51 -18.37 2.83
CA SER A 59 -3.36 -17.64 1.57
C SER A 59 -3.34 -16.11 1.73
N ALA A 60 -3.81 -15.61 2.87
CA ALA A 60 -4.00 -14.18 3.11
C ALA A 60 -2.80 -13.52 3.79
N LEU A 61 -1.95 -14.29 4.48
CA LEU A 61 -0.71 -13.82 5.09
C LEU A 61 0.41 -13.82 4.06
N MET A 62 0.88 -12.62 3.69
CA MET A 62 1.91 -12.45 2.67
C MET A 62 3.15 -11.74 3.22
N THR A 63 4.30 -12.17 2.75
CA THR A 63 5.61 -11.55 2.93
C THR A 63 5.78 -10.33 2.03
N ILE A 64 6.79 -9.51 2.31
CA ILE A 64 7.08 -8.29 1.56
C ILE A 64 7.30 -8.56 0.05
N PRO A 65 8.11 -9.55 -0.39
CA PRO A 65 8.30 -9.83 -1.81
C PRO A 65 7.01 -10.24 -2.51
N GLU A 66 6.15 -11.02 -1.84
CA GLU A 66 4.85 -11.43 -2.37
C GLU A 66 3.93 -10.21 -2.55
N TRP A 67 3.98 -9.25 -1.62
CA TRP A 67 3.27 -7.98 -1.75
C TRP A 67 3.74 -7.18 -2.97
N HIS A 68 5.05 -7.03 -3.16
CA HIS A 68 5.59 -6.37 -4.34
C HIS A 68 5.17 -7.07 -5.63
N SER A 69 5.08 -8.40 -5.63
CA SER A 69 4.62 -9.16 -6.80
C SER A 69 3.13 -8.96 -7.09
N ARG A 70 2.27 -8.97 -6.06
CA ARG A 70 0.81 -8.76 -6.22
C ARG A 70 0.41 -7.31 -6.48
N LEU A 71 1.28 -6.35 -6.15
CA LEU A 71 1.06 -4.93 -6.36
C LEU A 71 1.74 -4.41 -7.63
N LYS A 72 2.03 -5.29 -8.60
CA LYS A 72 2.55 -4.94 -9.93
C LYS A 72 1.48 -4.26 -10.80
N PHE A 73 1.09 -3.06 -10.42
CA PHE A 73 0.33 -2.15 -11.27
C PHE A 73 1.28 -1.21 -11.98
N HIS A 74 0.93 -0.76 -13.19
CA HIS A 74 1.69 0.28 -13.90
C HIS A 74 1.81 1.52 -13.02
N LYS A 75 3.04 2.01 -12.83
CA LYS A 75 3.31 3.13 -11.93
C LYS A 75 2.48 4.34 -12.36
N ALA A 76 1.64 4.86 -11.46
CA ALA A 76 0.86 6.07 -11.66
C ALA A 76 1.58 7.32 -11.10
N HIS A 77 2.91 7.29 -11.03
CA HIS A 77 3.71 8.34 -10.37
C HIS A 77 3.48 9.73 -10.97
N THR A 78 3.35 9.81 -12.30
CA THR A 78 3.03 11.06 -13.00
C THR A 78 1.67 11.61 -12.61
N LEU A 79 0.68 10.74 -12.41
CA LEU A 79 -0.67 11.13 -11.99
C LEU A 79 -0.68 11.60 -10.54
N SER A 80 -0.01 10.87 -9.63
CA SER A 80 0.10 11.26 -8.22
C SER A 80 0.75 12.64 -8.07
N LYS A 81 1.87 12.87 -8.76
CA LYS A 81 2.59 14.15 -8.71
C LYS A 81 1.72 15.31 -9.21
N LYS A 82 1.07 15.14 -10.38
CA LYS A 82 0.16 16.17 -10.92
C LYS A 82 -1.04 16.42 -9.99
N ASN A 83 -1.57 15.37 -9.37
CA ASN A 83 -2.68 15.50 -8.43
C ASN A 83 -2.25 16.29 -7.18
N GLU A 84 -1.05 16.03 -6.66
CA GLU A 84 -0.47 16.80 -5.54
C GLU A 84 -0.23 18.26 -5.94
N GLU A 85 0.34 18.52 -7.13
CA GLU A 85 0.57 19.88 -7.65
C GLU A 85 -0.75 20.67 -7.75
N LEU A 86 -1.79 20.10 -8.39
CA LEU A 86 -3.10 20.74 -8.53
C LEU A 86 -3.82 20.92 -7.19
N ALA A 87 -3.71 19.94 -6.28
CA ALA A 87 -4.27 20.06 -4.95
C ALA A 87 -3.61 21.20 -4.16
N LEU A 88 -2.28 21.35 -4.28
CA LEU A 88 -1.54 22.46 -3.66
C LEU A 88 -1.97 23.80 -4.26
N GLU A 89 -2.10 23.90 -5.58
CA GLU A 89 -2.60 25.12 -6.24
C GLU A 89 -4.00 25.50 -5.76
N TYR A 90 -4.92 24.55 -5.68
CA TYR A 90 -6.27 24.78 -5.15
C TYR A 90 -6.24 25.31 -3.71
N ILE A 91 -5.44 24.69 -2.85
CA ILE A 91 -5.31 25.13 -1.45
C ILE A 91 -4.72 26.54 -1.39
N LYS A 92 -3.69 26.85 -2.18
CA LYS A 92 -3.08 28.20 -2.24
C LYS A 92 -4.11 29.26 -2.66
N GLN A 93 -4.83 28.99 -3.75
CA GLN A 93 -5.87 29.89 -4.26
C GLN A 93 -6.97 30.13 -3.22
N LYS A 94 -7.42 29.07 -2.55
CA LYS A 94 -8.54 29.13 -1.61
C LYS A 94 -8.16 29.71 -0.24
N CYS A 95 -6.95 29.45 0.24
CA CYS A 95 -6.46 29.95 1.52
C CYS A 95 -5.82 31.34 1.43
N GLY A 96 -5.63 31.90 0.23
CA GLY A 96 -4.99 33.20 0.05
C GLY A 96 -3.53 33.23 0.52
N LEU A 97 -2.89 32.06 0.65
CA LEU A 97 -1.52 31.94 1.14
C LEU A 97 -0.53 32.20 0.00
N SER A 98 0.00 33.42 -0.04
CA SER A 98 1.25 33.75 -0.72
C SER A 98 2.38 33.59 0.30
N ILE A 99 3.28 32.63 0.11
CA ILE A 99 4.54 32.52 0.87
C ILE A 99 5.67 32.95 -0.04
#